data_AF-A0AA39MJ99-F1
#
_entry.id   AF-A0AA39MJ99-F1
#
_cell.length_a   1.000
_cell.length_b   1.000
_cell.length_c   1.000
_cell.angle_alpha   90.00
_cell.angle_beta   90.00
_cell.angle_gamma   90.00
#
_symmetry.space_group_name_H-M   'P 1'
#
loop_
_entity.id
_entity.type
_entity.pdbx_description
1 polymer ?
#
loop_
_entity_poly.entity_id
_entity_poly.type
_entity_poly.pdbx_seq_one_letter_code
_entity_poly.pdbx_strand_id
1 'polypeptide(L)'
;MQSLLLVRMLVALFIASSAAQDFTPSIYWKNPNITSSKDDRISIASAALEQAVSMLRPNGQFNDTTYETAGRLYAQMAELDRLTNQTKYKQTLKQCFALAESVRSEFLNQLNYGYAAARAYAIYQDQDFLDLAVISWTSARRFTLSQEQIASGTTYVKEFNLSTSCQGATMAGGTYYVNHFLHPHLVN
;
A
#
# COMPACT_ATOMS: atom_id res chain seq x y z
N MET A 1 36.97 -37.41 -0.05
CA MET A 1 37.32 -35.97 0.13
C MET A 1 36.43 -34.99 -0.63
N GLN A 2 35.84 -35.32 -1.80
CA GLN A 2 34.97 -34.39 -2.56
C GLN A 2 33.62 -34.04 -1.90
N SER A 3 33.03 -34.95 -1.12
CA SER A 3 31.69 -34.72 -0.53
C SER A 3 31.67 -33.67 0.61
N LEU A 4 32.77 -33.51 1.35
CA LEU A 4 32.91 -32.48 2.39
C LEU A 4 33.10 -31.05 1.84
N LEU A 5 33.63 -30.91 0.62
CA LEU A 5 33.80 -29.62 -0.06
C LEU A 5 32.46 -29.07 -0.58
N LEU A 6 31.58 -29.95 -1.08
CA LEU A 6 30.24 -29.58 -1.56
C LEU A 6 29.32 -29.11 -0.42
N VAL A 7 29.37 -29.77 0.74
CA VAL A 7 28.60 -29.35 1.93
C VAL A 7 29.08 -27.98 2.45
N ARG A 8 30.39 -27.73 2.43
CA ARG A 8 30.95 -26.42 2.83
C ARG A 8 30.60 -25.29 1.86
N MET A 9 30.53 -25.57 0.56
CA MET A 9 30.09 -24.61 -0.47
C MET A 9 28.59 -24.27 -0.34
N LEU A 10 27.74 -25.26 -0.04
CA LEU A 10 26.30 -25.04 0.18
C LEU A 10 26.04 -24.22 1.44
N VAL A 11 26.73 -24.48 2.56
CA VAL A 11 26.59 -23.68 3.79
C VAL A 11 27.08 -22.24 3.59
N ALA A 12 28.15 -22.02 2.84
CA ALA A 12 28.62 -20.67 2.52
C ALA A 12 27.65 -19.90 1.61
N LEU A 13 26.98 -20.57 0.66
CA LEU A 13 25.94 -19.96 -0.17
C LEU A 13 24.70 -19.55 0.64
N PHE A 14 24.28 -20.34 1.62
CA PHE A 14 23.12 -20.01 2.46
C PHE A 14 23.38 -18.87 3.45
N ILE A 15 24.62 -18.68 3.92
CA ILE A 15 24.99 -17.53 4.79
C ILE A 15 24.99 -16.22 3.99
N ALA A 16 25.32 -16.27 2.69
CA ALA A 16 25.32 -15.09 1.82
C ALA A 16 23.90 -14.59 1.44
N SER A 17 22.87 -15.45 1.53
CA SER A 17 21.48 -15.06 1.26
C SER A 17 20.79 -14.37 2.43
N SER A 18 21.43 -14.33 3.60
CA SER A 18 21.09 -13.44 4.71
C SER A 18 22.01 -12.21 4.76
N ALA A 19 22.36 -11.65 3.60
CA ALA A 19 22.57 -10.22 3.55
C ALA A 19 21.21 -9.57 3.85
N ALA A 20 20.89 -9.45 5.14
CA ALA A 20 20.00 -8.40 5.59
C ALA A 20 20.47 -7.14 4.85
N GLN A 21 19.59 -6.55 4.04
CA GLN A 21 19.88 -5.23 3.49
C GLN A 21 20.34 -4.41 4.69
N ASP A 22 21.57 -3.89 4.61
CA ASP A 22 22.07 -3.03 5.67
C ASP A 22 21.18 -1.78 5.66
N PHE A 23 20.14 -1.81 6.49
CA PHE A 23 19.24 -0.69 6.72
C PHE A 23 19.92 0.36 7.60
N THR A 24 21.23 0.24 7.88
CA THR A 24 21.98 1.31 8.53
C THR A 24 21.83 2.56 7.67
N PRO A 25 21.12 3.59 8.18
CA PRO A 25 20.97 4.83 7.44
C PRO A 25 22.36 5.36 7.14
N SER A 26 22.57 5.85 5.91
CA SER A 26 23.84 6.47 5.53
C SER A 26 24.25 7.50 6.58
N ILE A 27 25.56 7.61 6.85
CA ILE A 27 26.09 8.48 7.90
C ILE A 27 25.62 9.94 7.77
N TYR A 28 25.30 10.37 6.55
CA TYR A 28 24.76 11.69 6.24
C TYR A 28 23.32 11.90 6.77
N TRP A 29 22.56 10.83 6.99
CA TRP A 29 21.21 10.86 7.56
C TRP A 29 21.17 10.69 9.07
N LYS A 30 22.28 10.27 9.69
CA LYS A 30 22.30 9.90 11.11
C LYS A 30 22.18 11.10 12.04
N ASN A 31 22.54 12.30 11.58
CA ASN A 31 22.42 13.58 12.30
C ASN A 31 22.33 14.76 11.31
N PRO A 32 21.19 14.98 10.63
CA PRO A 32 21.02 16.12 9.76
C PRO A 32 21.07 17.42 10.58
N ASN A 33 21.80 18.42 10.10
CA ASN A 33 21.75 19.77 10.68
C ASN A 33 20.46 20.47 10.23
N ILE A 34 19.39 20.33 11.03
CA ILE A 34 18.10 20.95 10.74
C ILE A 34 18.06 22.34 11.38
N THR A 35 18.25 23.37 10.57
CA THR A 35 18.29 24.77 11.02
C THR A 35 16.91 25.43 11.13
N SER A 36 15.89 24.87 10.49
CA SER A 36 14.51 25.36 10.55
C SER A 36 13.82 24.99 11.86
N SER A 37 12.91 25.83 12.33
CA SER A 37 12.10 25.50 13.51
C SER A 37 11.08 24.39 13.20
N LYS A 38 10.49 23.79 14.24
CA LYS A 38 9.42 22.81 14.06
C LYS A 38 8.21 23.43 13.35
N ASP A 39 7.84 24.64 13.73
CA ASP A 39 6.68 25.34 13.19
C ASP A 39 6.89 25.72 11.72
N ASP A 40 8.10 26.15 11.35
CA ASP A 40 8.44 26.41 9.95
C ASP A 40 8.27 25.14 9.10
N ARG A 41 8.74 23.99 9.60
CA ARG A 41 8.61 22.71 8.87
C ARG A 41 7.16 22.29 8.72
N ILE A 42 6.34 22.46 9.76
CA ILE A 42 4.90 22.16 9.71
C ILE A 42 4.19 23.10 8.72
N SER A 43 4.56 24.38 8.71
CA SER A 43 4.03 25.38 7.78
C SER A 43 4.37 25.02 6.33
N ILE A 44 5.63 24.70 6.04
CA ILE A 44 6.08 24.27 4.71
C ILE A 44 5.35 23.00 4.27
N ALA A 45 5.26 21.98 5.14
CA ALA A 45 4.57 20.74 4.82
C ALA A 45 3.08 20.97 4.57
N SER A 46 2.43 21.81 5.37
CA SER A 46 1.02 22.18 5.19
C SER A 46 0.79 22.90 3.88
N ALA A 47 1.61 23.90 3.56
CA ALA A 47 1.51 24.65 2.31
C ALA A 47 1.70 23.75 1.09
N ALA A 48 2.62 22.78 1.16
CA ALA A 48 2.82 21.81 0.09
C ALA A 48 1.60 20.89 -0.10
N LEU A 49 0.98 20.43 0.99
CA LEU A 49 -0.26 19.63 0.92
C LEU A 49 -1.43 20.44 0.36
N GLU A 50 -1.60 21.68 0.81
CA GLU A 50 -2.63 22.60 0.29
C GLU A 50 -2.45 22.88 -1.20
N GLN A 51 -1.20 23.06 -1.64
CA GLN A 51 -0.87 23.19 -3.06
C GLN A 51 -1.18 21.90 -3.83
N ALA A 52 -0.89 20.73 -3.28
CA ALA A 52 -1.23 19.46 -3.93
C ALA A 52 -2.76 19.25 -4.01
N VAL A 53 -3.50 19.66 -2.98
CA VAL A 53 -4.98 19.63 -2.98
C VAL A 53 -5.55 20.56 -4.05
N SER A 54 -4.97 21.76 -4.25
CA SER A 54 -5.44 22.70 -5.28
C SER A 54 -5.23 22.19 -6.72
N MET A 55 -4.34 21.20 -6.89
CA MET A 55 -4.09 20.53 -8.18
C MET A 55 -5.04 19.35 -8.44
N LEU A 56 -5.89 18.98 -7.49
CA LEU A 56 -6.92 17.97 -7.71
C LEU A 56 -8.02 18.52 -8.61
N ARG A 57 -8.48 17.68 -9.55
CA ARG A 57 -9.68 17.94 -10.33
C ARG A 57 -10.93 17.91 -9.41
N PRO A 58 -12.09 18.42 -9.87
CA PRO A 58 -13.33 18.38 -9.10
C PRO A 58 -13.78 16.99 -8.66
N ASN A 59 -13.25 15.92 -9.28
CA ASN A 59 -13.50 14.52 -8.89
C ASN A 59 -12.47 13.97 -7.87
N GLY A 60 -11.66 14.83 -7.27
CA GLY A 60 -10.67 14.45 -6.26
C GLY A 60 -9.40 13.77 -6.81
N GLN A 61 -9.20 13.75 -8.13
CA GLN A 61 -8.07 13.07 -8.78
C GLN A 61 -7.09 14.05 -9.42
N PHE A 62 -5.82 13.69 -9.49
CA PHE A 62 -4.85 14.41 -10.32
C PHE A 62 -5.12 14.18 -11.82
N ASN A 63 -4.57 15.06 -12.66
CA ASN A 63 -4.58 14.90 -14.12
C ASN A 63 -3.42 14.00 -14.57
N ASP A 64 -3.64 13.20 -15.61
CA ASP A 64 -2.61 12.37 -16.26
C ASP A 64 -1.83 11.41 -15.32
N THR A 65 -2.40 11.06 -14.16
CA THR A 65 -1.82 10.07 -13.24
C THR A 65 -2.70 8.83 -13.10
N THR A 66 -2.16 7.78 -12.47
CA THR A 66 -2.96 6.64 -12.05
C THR A 66 -3.97 7.05 -10.98
N TYR A 67 -5.13 6.39 -10.98
CA TYR A 67 -6.23 6.65 -10.03
C TYR A 67 -5.77 6.52 -8.56
N GLU A 68 -4.80 5.68 -8.24
CA GLU A 68 -4.30 5.54 -6.86
C GLU A 68 -3.41 6.68 -6.37
N THR A 69 -2.96 7.58 -7.24
CA THR A 69 -1.99 8.62 -6.88
C THR A 69 -2.58 9.59 -5.86
N ALA A 70 -3.86 9.96 -6.01
CA ALA A 70 -4.53 10.84 -5.05
C ALA A 70 -4.64 10.20 -3.65
N GLY A 71 -4.83 8.88 -3.56
CA GLY A 71 -4.82 8.16 -2.28
C GLY A 71 -3.51 8.34 -1.49
N ARG A 72 -2.37 8.53 -2.16
CA ARG A 72 -1.09 8.81 -1.50
C ARG A 72 -1.10 10.20 -0.85
N LEU A 73 -1.62 11.22 -1.54
CA LEU A 73 -1.81 12.55 -0.96
C LEU A 73 -2.72 12.47 0.28
N TYR A 74 -3.81 11.72 0.20
CA TYR A 74 -4.77 11.61 1.30
C TYR A 74 -4.11 11.01 2.54
N ALA A 75 -3.26 9.99 2.37
CA ALA A 75 -2.48 9.43 3.46
C ALA A 75 -1.51 10.45 4.07
N GLN A 76 -0.83 11.27 3.26
CA GLN A 76 0.08 12.31 3.76
C GLN A 76 -0.65 13.39 4.57
N MET A 77 -1.87 13.76 4.18
CA MET A 77 -2.70 14.69 4.94
C MET A 77 -3.03 14.14 6.34
N ALA A 78 -3.45 12.87 6.43
CA ALA A 78 -3.69 12.20 7.71
C ALA A 78 -2.41 12.05 8.55
N GLU A 79 -1.27 11.78 7.91
CA GLU A 79 0.02 11.69 8.61
C GLU A 79 0.49 13.02 9.18
N LEU A 80 0.31 14.13 8.47
CA LEU A 80 0.69 15.43 9.00
C LEU A 80 -0.16 15.78 10.23
N ASP A 81 -1.46 15.53 10.16
CA ASP A 81 -2.38 15.69 11.30
C ASP A 81 -1.96 14.80 12.48
N ARG A 82 -1.58 13.55 12.24
CA ARG A 82 -1.00 12.67 13.27
C ARG A 82 0.26 13.25 13.91
N LEU A 83 1.22 13.67 13.09
CA LEU A 83 2.54 14.13 13.55
C LEU A 83 2.47 15.47 14.30
N THR A 84 1.43 16.25 14.03
CA THR A 84 1.21 17.56 14.63
C THR A 84 0.13 17.56 15.70
N ASN A 85 -0.54 16.42 15.92
CA ASN A 85 -1.67 16.25 16.83
C ASN A 85 -2.82 17.22 16.50
N GLN A 86 -3.19 17.28 15.22
CA GLN A 86 -4.24 18.16 14.68
C GLN A 86 -5.27 17.35 13.90
N THR A 87 -6.34 18.01 13.49
CA THR A 87 -7.39 17.44 12.63
C THR A 87 -7.71 18.34 11.44
N LYS A 88 -6.74 19.14 11.02
CA LYS A 88 -6.87 20.19 9.99
C LYS A 88 -7.46 19.64 8.70
N TYR A 89 -7.06 18.44 8.29
CA TYR A 89 -7.43 17.86 7.00
C TYR A 89 -8.63 16.90 7.08
N LYS A 90 -9.20 16.66 8.26
CA LYS A 90 -10.29 15.70 8.44
C LYS A 90 -11.45 15.95 7.47
N GLN A 91 -11.96 17.18 7.40
CA GLN A 91 -13.12 17.49 6.56
C GLN A 91 -12.78 17.42 5.06
N THR A 92 -11.61 17.93 4.67
CA THR A 92 -11.13 17.83 3.29
C THR A 92 -11.00 16.37 2.86
N LEU A 93 -10.48 15.49 3.72
CA LEU A 93 -10.39 14.06 3.45
C LEU A 93 -11.77 13.44 3.24
N LYS A 94 -12.77 13.74 4.06
CA LYS A 94 -14.14 13.24 3.86
C LYS A 94 -14.67 13.58 2.47
N GLN A 95 -14.48 14.82 2.04
CA GLN A 95 -14.90 15.28 0.71
C GLN A 95 -14.10 14.57 -0.40
N CYS A 96 -12.78 14.51 -0.28
CA CYS A 96 -11.91 13.87 -1.25
C CYS A 96 -12.22 12.38 -1.43
N PHE A 97 -12.45 11.64 -0.35
CA PHE A 97 -12.83 10.22 -0.44
C PHE A 97 -14.18 10.03 -1.13
N ALA A 98 -15.19 10.84 -0.81
CA ALA A 98 -16.49 10.77 -1.49
C ALA A 98 -16.36 11.04 -3.00
N LEU A 99 -15.53 12.01 -3.38
CA LEU A 99 -15.25 12.31 -4.79
C LEU A 99 -14.49 11.17 -5.49
N ALA A 100 -13.44 10.63 -4.87
CA ALA A 100 -12.71 9.50 -5.43
C ALA A 100 -13.62 8.28 -5.64
N GLU A 101 -14.44 7.95 -4.65
CA GLU A 101 -15.36 6.82 -4.73
C GLU A 101 -16.41 6.97 -5.83
N SER A 102 -16.81 8.21 -6.16
CA SER A 102 -17.69 8.49 -7.30
C SER A 102 -17.05 8.19 -8.66
N VAL A 103 -15.71 8.21 -8.75
CA VAL A 103 -14.96 7.89 -9.98
C VAL A 103 -14.80 6.39 -10.16
N ARG A 104 -14.49 5.69 -9.08
CA ARG A 104 -14.36 4.22 -9.08
C ARG A 104 -14.76 3.65 -7.73
N SER A 105 -15.90 2.98 -7.75
CA SER A 105 -16.48 2.35 -6.57
C SER A 105 -15.59 1.27 -5.97
N GLU A 106 -15.77 1.07 -4.67
CA GLU A 106 -15.09 0.15 -3.76
C GLU A 106 -13.55 0.27 -3.80
N PHE A 107 -13.04 1.40 -4.30
CA PHE A 107 -11.61 1.61 -4.59
C PHE A 107 -10.97 0.42 -5.32
N LEU A 108 -11.70 -0.23 -6.24
CA LEU A 108 -11.30 -1.51 -6.84
C LEU A 108 -9.85 -1.52 -7.33
N ASN A 109 -9.11 -2.51 -6.83
CA ASN A 109 -7.70 -2.77 -7.11
C ASN A 109 -6.73 -1.64 -6.72
N GLN A 110 -7.05 -0.80 -5.72
CA GLN A 110 -6.16 0.31 -5.31
C GLN A 110 -5.95 0.37 -3.78
N LEU A 111 -4.75 -0.03 -3.35
CA LEU A 111 -4.40 -0.15 -1.93
C LEU A 111 -4.23 1.21 -1.23
N ASN A 112 -3.85 2.26 -1.96
CA ASN A 112 -3.52 3.56 -1.36
C ASN A 112 -4.73 4.23 -0.68
N TYR A 113 -5.95 4.02 -1.20
CA TYR A 113 -7.16 4.57 -0.60
C TYR A 113 -7.51 3.86 0.72
N GLY A 114 -7.46 2.53 0.75
CA GLY A 114 -7.65 1.76 1.98
C GLY A 114 -6.60 2.09 3.03
N TYR A 115 -5.33 2.23 2.62
CA TYR A 115 -4.26 2.69 3.51
C TYR A 115 -4.55 4.08 4.07
N ALA A 116 -4.86 5.06 3.22
CA ALA A 116 -5.17 6.42 3.65
C ALA A 116 -6.37 6.47 4.61
N ALA A 117 -7.43 5.70 4.34
CA ALA A 117 -8.62 5.61 5.17
C ALA A 117 -8.30 4.99 6.54
N ALA A 118 -7.53 3.91 6.57
CA ALA A 118 -7.08 3.29 7.82
C ALA A 118 -6.21 4.25 8.67
N ARG A 119 -5.30 5.01 8.02
CA ARG A 119 -4.53 6.06 8.70
C ARG A 119 -5.45 7.15 9.24
N ALA A 120 -6.38 7.65 8.43
CA ALA A 120 -7.34 8.67 8.85
C ALA A 120 -8.20 8.21 10.04
N TYR A 121 -8.70 6.97 10.04
CA TYR A 121 -9.45 6.41 11.15
C TYR A 121 -8.62 6.35 12.44
N ALA A 122 -7.36 5.89 12.35
CA ALA A 122 -6.48 5.80 13.52
C ALA A 122 -6.26 7.17 14.21
N ILE A 123 -6.41 8.27 13.48
CA ILE A 123 -6.21 9.64 14.00
C ILE A 123 -7.52 10.28 14.42
N TYR A 124 -8.53 10.21 13.56
CA TYR A 124 -9.77 10.97 13.75
C TYR A 124 -10.86 10.19 14.47
N GLN A 125 -10.71 8.86 14.60
CA GLN A 125 -11.70 7.94 15.17
C GLN A 125 -13.11 8.15 14.57
N ASP A 126 -13.16 8.52 13.28
CA ASP A 126 -14.39 8.79 12.56
C ASP A 126 -14.79 7.54 11.77
N GLN A 127 -16.00 7.06 12.01
CA GLN A 127 -16.50 5.80 11.47
C GLN A 127 -16.51 5.80 9.94
N ASP A 128 -16.71 6.94 9.30
CA ASP A 128 -16.72 7.03 7.83
C ASP A 128 -15.38 6.56 7.24
N PHE A 129 -14.26 6.87 7.89
CA PHE A 129 -12.94 6.39 7.45
C PHE A 129 -12.73 4.90 7.71
N LEU A 130 -13.28 4.37 8.80
CA LEU A 130 -13.23 2.93 9.05
C LEU A 130 -14.03 2.17 7.99
N ASP A 131 -15.22 2.65 7.65
CA ASP A 131 -16.07 2.04 6.64
C ASP A 131 -15.38 2.04 5.27
N LEU A 132 -14.74 3.14 4.88
CA LEU A 132 -13.94 3.23 3.65
C LEU A 132 -12.75 2.25 3.65
N ALA A 133 -12.07 2.11 4.78
CA ALA A 133 -10.97 1.15 4.92
C ALA A 133 -11.48 -0.30 4.79
N VAL A 134 -12.61 -0.62 5.40
CA VAL A 134 -13.28 -1.93 5.32
C VAL A 134 -13.73 -2.22 3.89
N ILE A 135 -14.30 -1.24 3.18
CA ILE A 135 -14.69 -1.36 1.77
C ILE A 135 -13.47 -1.73 0.92
N SER A 136 -12.38 -0.97 1.03
CA SER A 136 -11.16 -1.22 0.25
C SER A 136 -10.56 -2.59 0.57
N TRP A 137 -10.51 -2.98 1.85
CA TRP A 137 -10.03 -4.29 2.28
C TRP A 137 -10.89 -5.42 1.73
N THR A 138 -12.20 -5.31 1.85
CA THR A 138 -13.17 -6.34 1.41
C THR A 138 -13.11 -6.51 -0.11
N SER A 139 -13.00 -5.39 -0.82
CA SER A 139 -12.81 -5.34 -2.27
C SER A 139 -11.54 -6.08 -2.70
N ALA A 140 -10.40 -5.81 -2.06
CA ALA A 140 -9.15 -6.52 -2.31
C ALA A 140 -9.21 -8.01 -1.94
N ARG A 141 -9.85 -8.35 -0.81
CA ARG A 141 -9.97 -9.72 -0.30
C ARG A 141 -10.66 -10.66 -1.29
N ARG A 142 -11.53 -10.14 -2.16
CA ARG A 142 -12.18 -10.89 -3.24
C ARG A 142 -11.17 -11.53 -4.20
N PHE A 143 -9.98 -10.98 -4.32
CA PHE A 143 -8.93 -11.46 -5.22
C PHE A 143 -7.87 -12.32 -4.53
N THR A 144 -7.99 -12.52 -3.21
CA THR A 144 -7.06 -13.30 -2.39
C THR A 144 -7.55 -14.74 -2.23
N LEU A 145 -6.68 -15.72 -2.45
CA LEU A 145 -7.02 -17.13 -2.33
C LEU A 145 -7.18 -17.58 -0.87
N SER A 146 -8.29 -18.25 -0.56
CA SER A 146 -8.47 -18.97 0.70
C SER A 146 -7.83 -20.37 0.66
N GLN A 147 -7.69 -21.02 1.82
CA GLN A 147 -7.22 -22.40 1.87
C GLN A 147 -8.19 -23.36 1.16
N GLU A 148 -9.50 -23.11 1.25
CA GLU A 148 -10.54 -23.92 0.60
C GLU A 148 -10.48 -23.79 -0.93
N GLN A 149 -10.22 -22.59 -1.44
CA GLN A 149 -10.03 -22.36 -2.87
C GLN A 149 -8.79 -23.09 -3.40
N ILE A 150 -7.70 -23.10 -2.62
CA ILE A 150 -6.52 -23.90 -2.94
C ILE A 150 -6.81 -25.41 -2.89
N ALA A 151 -7.53 -25.88 -1.88
CA ALA A 151 -7.86 -27.30 -1.73
C ALA A 151 -8.80 -27.81 -2.85
N SER A 152 -9.76 -26.98 -3.27
CA SER A 152 -10.66 -27.28 -4.39
C SER A 152 -10.03 -27.05 -5.76
N GLY A 153 -8.90 -26.34 -5.83
CA GLY A 153 -8.26 -25.95 -7.09
C GLY A 153 -9.05 -24.92 -7.90
N THR A 154 -10.06 -24.26 -7.30
CA THR A 154 -10.99 -23.36 -8.00
C THR A 154 -11.15 -22.02 -7.30
N THR A 155 -11.46 -20.97 -8.08
CA THR A 155 -11.84 -19.65 -7.56
C THR A 155 -12.94 -19.05 -8.45
N TYR A 156 -13.83 -18.24 -7.87
CA TYR A 156 -14.86 -17.55 -8.63
C TYR A 156 -14.30 -16.39 -9.49
N VAL A 157 -13.05 -16.00 -9.26
CA VAL A 157 -12.40 -14.87 -9.93
C VAL A 157 -11.81 -15.27 -11.28
N LYS A 158 -11.45 -16.55 -11.48
CA LYS A 158 -10.79 -17.05 -12.70
C LYS A 158 -11.18 -18.50 -12.99
N GLU A 159 -11.40 -18.81 -14.27
CA GLU A 159 -11.88 -20.13 -14.75
C GLU A 159 -10.77 -21.17 -15.01
N PHE A 160 -9.56 -20.99 -14.45
CA PHE A 160 -8.48 -21.97 -14.61
C PHE A 160 -8.18 -22.73 -13.31
N ASN A 161 -7.59 -23.93 -13.45
CA ASN A 161 -7.13 -24.73 -12.32
C ASN A 161 -6.02 -24.01 -11.55
N LEU A 162 -6.27 -23.71 -10.28
CA LEU A 162 -5.29 -23.08 -9.41
C LEU A 162 -4.13 -24.04 -9.14
N SER A 163 -2.89 -23.56 -9.26
CA SER A 163 -1.76 -24.26 -8.66
C SER A 163 -1.91 -24.21 -7.15
N THR A 164 -1.76 -25.35 -6.48
CA THR A 164 -1.89 -25.41 -5.02
C THR A 164 -0.63 -24.92 -4.31
N SER A 165 0.51 -24.95 -5.01
CA SER A 165 1.80 -24.48 -4.51
C SER A 165 2.62 -23.75 -5.58
N CYS A 166 3.56 -22.93 -5.12
CA CYS A 166 4.61 -22.32 -5.93
C CYS A 166 5.94 -22.48 -5.16
N GLN A 167 6.95 -23.09 -5.79
CA GLN A 167 8.26 -23.34 -5.17
C GLN A 167 8.19 -24.04 -3.78
N GLY A 168 7.21 -24.94 -3.61
CA GLY A 168 7.00 -25.66 -2.34
C GLY A 168 6.22 -24.88 -1.27
N ALA A 169 5.88 -23.61 -1.51
CA ALA A 169 5.02 -22.82 -0.63
C ALA A 169 3.55 -22.90 -1.07
N THR A 170 2.61 -22.86 -0.11
CA THR A 170 1.17 -22.79 -0.41
C THR A 170 0.81 -21.50 -1.13
N MET A 171 -0.12 -21.58 -2.08
CA MET A 171 -0.66 -20.41 -2.77
C MET A 171 -1.77 -19.71 -1.97
N ALA A 172 -2.17 -20.23 -0.80
CA ALA A 172 -3.15 -19.58 0.07
C ALA A 172 -2.64 -18.21 0.55
N GLY A 173 -3.50 -17.20 0.50
CA GLY A 173 -3.11 -15.80 0.73
C GLY A 173 -2.53 -15.09 -0.50
N GLY A 174 -2.24 -15.83 -1.59
CA GLY A 174 -1.87 -15.24 -2.88
C GLY A 174 -3.01 -14.39 -3.43
N THR A 175 -2.69 -13.22 -3.97
CA THR A 175 -3.68 -12.28 -4.52
C THR A 175 -3.46 -12.10 -6.01
N TYR A 176 -4.53 -12.18 -6.79
CA TYR A 176 -4.46 -12.00 -8.23
C TYR A 176 -4.77 -10.57 -8.65
N TYR A 177 -3.99 -10.08 -9.60
CA TYR A 177 -4.36 -8.89 -10.34
C TYR A 177 -5.32 -9.25 -11.48
N VAL A 178 -6.39 -8.47 -11.64
CA VAL A 178 -7.25 -8.54 -12.83
C VAL A 178 -6.62 -7.67 -13.91
N ASN A 179 -5.89 -8.29 -14.84
CA ASN A 179 -5.67 -7.65 -16.13
C ASN A 179 -6.96 -7.81 -16.94
N HIS A 180 -7.50 -6.71 -17.46
CA HIS A 180 -8.62 -6.71 -18.41
C HIS A 180 -8.27 -7.40 -19.75
N PHE A 181 -7.01 -7.83 -19.89
CA PHE A 181 -6.50 -8.63 -20.98
C PHE A 181 -6.10 -10.01 -20.46
N LEU A 182 -6.74 -11.02 -21.04
CA LEU A 182 -6.40 -12.43 -20.96
C LEU A 182 -4.90 -12.63 -21.23
N HIS A 183 -4.05 -12.61 -20.20
CA HIS A 183 -2.80 -13.38 -20.13
C HIS A 183 -2.21 -13.29 -18.70
N PRO A 184 -1.89 -14.44 -18.05
CA PRO A 184 -1.29 -14.45 -16.72
C PRO A 184 0.21 -14.18 -16.83
N HIS A 185 0.65 -13.00 -16.38
CA HIS A 185 2.03 -12.81 -15.95
C HIS A 185 2.07 -12.92 -14.42
N LEU A 186 2.69 -14.01 -13.96
CA LEU A 186 3.17 -14.15 -12.59
C LEU A 186 4.29 -13.13 -12.42
N VAL A 187 4.10 -12.16 -11.53
CA VAL A 187 5.17 -11.27 -11.10
C VAL A 187 5.89 -12.00 -9.96
N ASN A 188 7.11 -12.46 -10.25
CA ASN A 188 8.07 -12.93 -9.25
C ASN A 188 8.66 -11.75 -8.47
#